data_AF-A0A1H1KMM0-F1
#
_entry.id   AF-A0A1H1KMM0-F1
#
_cell.length_a   1.000
_cell.length_b   1.000
_cell.length_c   1.000
_cell.angle_alpha   90.00
_cell.angle_beta   90.00
_cell.angle_gamma   90.00
#
_symmetry.space_group_name_H-M   'P 1'
#
loop_
_entity.id
_entity.type
_entity.pdbx_description
1 polymer ?
#
loop_
_entity_poly.entity_id
_entity_poly.type
_entity_poly.pdbx_seq_one_letter_code
_entity_poly.pdbx_strand_id
1 'polypeptide(L)'
;MSILPRITELTRERIAREFDDAGPEACVAEITNELKRDNPELLDMAFKCAADIGNPSKIMVGFGMFYRLLMAQALASDRRSLMNPLPRVTMETREMIVGEIDKKGSEVFTLDAIEDLENTNPELMQMAHHFASWHRNYIGVMQGFALLYRSFIVQSIADRARLH
;
A
#
# COMPACT_ATOMS: atom_id res chain seq x y z
N MET A 1 -3.00 -10.55 15.86
CA MET A 1 -2.68 -9.10 15.98
C MET A 1 -2.40 -8.59 14.58
N SER A 2 -3.06 -7.52 14.13
CA SER A 2 -2.75 -6.91 12.83
C SER A 2 -1.30 -6.46 12.81
N ILE A 3 -0.60 -6.76 11.71
CA ILE A 3 0.81 -6.44 11.53
C ILE A 3 0.99 -5.00 11.09
N LEU A 4 0.03 -4.47 10.33
CA LEU A 4 -0.02 -3.08 9.89
C LEU A 4 -0.93 -2.24 10.80
N PRO A 5 -0.67 -0.93 10.90
CA PRO A 5 -1.48 -0.02 11.70
C PRO A 5 -2.92 0.03 11.16
N ARG A 6 -3.90 -0.10 12.05
CA ARG A 6 -5.32 -0.03 11.67
C ARG A 6 -5.72 1.41 11.35
N ILE A 7 -6.08 1.69 10.11
CA ILE A 7 -6.53 3.02 9.70
C ILE A 7 -7.86 3.38 10.39
N THR A 8 -7.96 4.63 10.84
CA THR A 8 -9.19 5.20 11.40
C THR A 8 -9.84 6.14 10.40
N GLU A 9 -11.15 6.34 10.51
CA GLU A 9 -11.91 7.29 9.70
C GLU A 9 -11.32 8.71 9.79
N LEU A 10 -10.92 9.13 11.00
CA LEU A 10 -10.28 10.44 11.22
C LEU A 10 -8.98 10.59 10.40
N THR A 11 -8.14 9.55 10.38
CA THR A 11 -6.91 9.55 9.55
C THR A 11 -7.27 9.59 8.07
N ARG A 12 -8.28 8.83 7.65
CA ARG A 12 -8.78 8.80 6.26
C ARG A 12 -9.23 10.18 5.79
N GLU A 13 -10.08 10.85 6.55
CA GLU A 13 -10.56 12.19 6.23
C GLU A 13 -9.43 13.22 6.18
N ARG A 14 -8.49 13.18 7.14
CA ARG A 14 -7.37 14.12 7.17
C ARG A 14 -6.51 14.00 5.93
N ILE A 15 -6.16 12.78 5.52
CA ILE A 15 -5.33 12.56 4.32
C ILE A 15 -6.11 12.88 3.04
N ALA A 16 -7.42 12.62 3.00
CA ALA A 16 -8.24 13.05 1.87
C ALA A 16 -8.18 14.59 1.70
N ARG A 17 -8.35 15.36 2.78
CA ARG A 17 -8.21 16.82 2.76
C ARG A 17 -6.82 17.28 2.37
N GLU A 18 -5.77 16.60 2.81
CA GLU A 18 -4.38 16.90 2.39
C GLU A 18 -4.21 16.82 0.87
N PHE A 19 -4.76 15.77 0.24
CA PHE A 19 -4.74 15.62 -1.21
C PHE A 19 -5.61 16.65 -1.93
N ASP A 20 -6.75 17.03 -1.36
CA ASP A 20 -7.62 18.08 -1.90
C ASP A 20 -6.96 19.47 -1.83
N ASP A 21 -6.27 19.78 -0.71
CA ASP A 21 -5.66 21.08 -0.45
C ASP A 21 -4.35 21.29 -1.22
N ALA A 22 -3.45 20.30 -1.20
CA ALA A 22 -2.13 20.40 -1.83
C ALA A 22 -2.14 20.00 -3.31
N GLY A 23 -3.17 19.26 -3.74
CA GLY A 23 -3.28 18.70 -5.08
C GLY A 23 -2.68 17.28 -5.16
N PRO A 24 -3.36 16.33 -5.82
CA PRO A 24 -2.92 14.93 -5.91
C PRO A 24 -1.51 14.77 -6.49
N GLU A 25 -1.16 15.56 -7.51
CA GLU A 25 0.15 15.48 -8.17
C GLU A 25 1.29 15.89 -7.24
N ALA A 26 1.09 16.93 -6.41
CA ALA A 26 2.08 17.39 -5.45
C ALA A 26 2.29 16.35 -4.35
N CYS A 27 1.21 15.80 -3.79
CA CYS A 27 1.28 14.73 -2.80
C CYS A 27 1.99 13.49 -3.35
N VAL A 28 1.64 13.04 -4.56
CA VAL A 28 2.28 11.89 -5.19
C VAL A 28 3.76 12.14 -5.44
N ALA A 29 4.15 13.36 -5.84
CA ALA A 29 5.56 13.70 -6.04
C ALA A 29 6.36 13.63 -4.74
N GLU A 30 5.81 14.15 -3.63
CA GLU A 30 6.42 14.06 -2.30
C GLU A 30 6.56 12.60 -1.86
N ILE A 31 5.48 11.82 -1.91
CA ILE A 31 5.46 10.40 -1.55
C ILE A 31 6.44 9.60 -2.42
N THR A 32 6.51 9.90 -3.72
CA THR A 32 7.47 9.25 -4.62
C THR A 32 8.90 9.52 -4.18
N ASN A 33 9.23 10.74 -3.76
CA ASN A 33 10.58 11.07 -3.28
C ASN A 33 10.90 10.38 -1.94
N GLU A 34 9.94 10.29 -1.03
CA GLU A 34 10.09 9.50 0.20
C GLU A 34 10.34 8.02 -0.11
N LEU A 35 9.53 7.42 -0.97
CA LEU A 35 9.65 6.02 -1.37
C LEU A 35 10.96 5.74 -2.11
N LYS A 36 11.47 6.65 -2.94
CA LYS A 36 12.78 6.50 -3.58
C LYS A 36 13.91 6.34 -2.55
N ARG A 37 13.83 7.07 -1.44
CA ARG A 37 14.84 7.03 -0.38
C ARG A 37 14.68 5.80 0.51
N ASP A 38 13.44 5.52 0.90
CA ASP A 38 13.17 4.61 2.01
C ASP A 38 12.67 3.22 1.56
N ASN A 39 12.01 3.13 0.41
CA ASN A 39 11.36 1.90 -0.06
C ASN A 39 11.33 1.80 -1.61
N PRO A 40 12.51 1.78 -2.28
CA PRO A 40 12.61 1.86 -3.74
C PRO A 40 12.02 0.64 -4.46
N GLU A 41 12.06 -0.54 -3.86
CA GLU A 41 11.47 -1.76 -4.43
C GLU A 41 9.95 -1.68 -4.48
N LEU A 42 9.32 -1.22 -3.40
CA LEU A 42 7.88 -0.98 -3.38
C LEU A 42 7.48 0.03 -4.46
N LEU A 43 8.29 1.08 -4.64
CA LEU A 43 8.05 2.09 -5.66
C LEU A 43 8.12 1.51 -7.08
N ASP A 44 9.14 0.69 -7.38
CA ASP A 44 9.27 -0.01 -8.66
C ASP A 44 8.06 -0.92 -8.93
N MET A 45 7.63 -1.69 -7.93
CA MET A 45 6.44 -2.53 -8.00
C MET A 45 5.18 -1.70 -8.26
N ALA A 46 4.99 -0.60 -7.54
CA ALA A 46 3.84 0.29 -7.69
C ALA A 46 3.79 0.90 -9.10
N PHE A 47 4.92 1.39 -9.64
CA PHE A 47 4.98 1.95 -10.99
C PHE A 47 4.70 0.91 -12.07
N LYS A 48 5.26 -0.30 -11.96
CA LYS A 48 4.99 -1.39 -12.91
C LYS A 48 3.51 -1.75 -12.91
N CYS A 49 2.95 -1.96 -11.71
CA CYS A 49 1.53 -2.23 -11.56
C CYS A 49 0.66 -1.11 -12.14
N ALA A 50 1.00 0.15 -11.86
CA ALA A 50 0.29 1.31 -12.39
C ALA A 50 0.33 1.39 -13.93
N ALA A 51 1.45 1.00 -14.55
CA ALA A 51 1.60 0.91 -16.00
C ALA A 51 0.79 -0.24 -16.62
N ASP A 52 0.73 -1.39 -15.95
CA ASP A 52 -0.06 -2.54 -16.42
C ASP A 52 -1.57 -2.29 -16.31
N ILE A 53 -2.02 -1.53 -15.30
CA ILE A 53 -3.45 -1.24 -15.08
C ILE A 53 -3.99 -0.21 -16.08
N GLY A 54 -3.19 0.81 -16.43
CA GLY A 54 -3.65 1.89 -17.29
C GLY A 54 -2.76 3.13 -17.26
N ASN A 55 -3.31 4.28 -16.87
CA ASN A 55 -2.56 5.55 -16.81
C ASN A 55 -1.75 5.61 -15.51
N PRO A 56 -0.40 5.52 -15.54
CA PRO A 56 0.40 5.41 -14.34
C PRO A 56 0.21 6.62 -13.41
N SER A 57 0.17 7.83 -13.96
CA SER A 57 0.02 9.06 -13.17
C SER A 57 -1.27 9.08 -12.37
N LYS A 58 -2.38 8.59 -12.96
CA LYS A 58 -3.66 8.51 -12.25
C LYS A 58 -3.66 7.41 -11.20
N ILE A 59 -3.16 6.22 -11.53
CA ILE A 59 -3.14 5.08 -10.60
C ILE A 59 -2.24 5.35 -9.39
N MET A 60 -1.11 6.03 -9.60
CA MET A 60 -0.19 6.40 -8.53
C MET A 60 -0.80 7.35 -7.50
N VAL A 61 -1.89 8.08 -7.82
CA VAL A 61 -2.65 8.85 -6.82
C VAL A 61 -3.24 7.93 -5.76
N GLY A 62 -3.91 6.86 -6.17
CA GLY A 62 -4.50 5.88 -5.25
C GLY A 62 -3.42 5.17 -4.43
N PHE A 63 -2.34 4.74 -5.07
CA PHE A 63 -1.22 4.08 -4.37
C PHE A 63 -0.51 5.03 -3.40
N GLY A 64 -0.33 6.29 -3.79
CA GLY A 64 0.20 7.33 -2.90
C GLY A 64 -0.69 7.54 -1.68
N MET A 65 -2.00 7.72 -1.88
CA MET A 65 -2.95 7.88 -0.78
C MET A 65 -2.96 6.67 0.16
N PHE A 66 -2.90 5.45 -0.39
CA PHE A 66 -2.78 4.21 0.38
C PHE A 66 -1.55 4.22 1.30
N TYR A 67 -0.38 4.53 0.73
CA TYR A 67 0.87 4.62 1.49
C TYR A 67 0.81 5.72 2.55
N ARG A 68 0.29 6.90 2.19
CA ARG A 68 0.20 8.06 3.08
C ARG A 68 -0.69 7.78 4.29
N LEU A 69 -1.81 7.08 4.11
CA LEU A 69 -2.68 6.65 5.20
C LEU A 69 -1.95 5.73 6.19
N LEU A 70 -1.26 4.72 5.66
CA LEU A 70 -0.48 3.78 6.48
C LEU A 70 0.62 4.51 7.25
N MET A 71 1.40 5.37 6.59
CA MET A 71 2.44 6.19 7.21
C MET A 71 1.88 7.08 8.32
N ALA A 72 0.81 7.82 8.03
CA ALA A 72 0.22 8.76 8.96
C ALA A 72 -0.35 8.07 10.22
N GLN A 73 -0.93 6.88 10.05
CA GLN A 73 -1.41 6.07 11.17
C GLN A 73 -0.24 5.45 11.95
N ALA A 74 0.79 4.96 11.26
CA ALA A 74 1.97 4.39 11.90
C ALA A 74 2.69 5.43 12.79
N LEU A 75 2.88 6.65 12.28
CA LEU A 75 3.46 7.78 13.04
C LEU A 75 2.61 8.20 14.24
N ALA A 76 1.27 8.13 14.12
CA ALA A 76 0.38 8.46 15.22
C ALA A 76 0.43 7.41 16.35
N SER A 77 0.65 6.14 15.99
CA SER A 77 0.73 5.00 16.91
C SER A 77 2.11 4.84 17.56
N ASP A 78 3.19 5.12 16.83
CA ASP A 78 4.57 4.99 17.33
C ASP A 78 5.23 6.36 17.53
N ARG A 79 4.82 7.06 18.58
CA ARG A 79 5.34 8.40 18.93
C ARG A 79 6.82 8.42 19.35
N ARG A 80 7.52 7.28 19.39
CA ARG A 80 8.89 7.16 19.92
C ARG A 80 9.93 6.66 18.91
N SER A 81 9.53 6.22 17.73
CA SER A 81 10.49 5.70 16.74
C SER A 81 11.04 6.80 15.83
N LEU A 82 12.38 6.88 15.79
CA LEU A 82 13.16 7.75 14.88
C LEU A 82 13.34 7.14 13.47
N MET A 83 12.81 5.93 13.25
CA MET A 83 12.93 5.18 12.00
C MET A 83 11.63 5.24 11.20
N ASN A 84 11.70 5.03 9.88
CA ASN A 84 10.52 4.92 9.03
C ASN A 84 9.58 3.83 9.61
N PRO A 85 8.34 4.16 9.98
CA PRO A 85 7.48 3.28 10.76
C PRO A 85 6.81 2.20 9.91
N LEU A 86 6.98 2.24 8.58
CA LEU A 86 6.55 1.17 7.69
C LEU A 86 7.73 0.25 7.31
N PRO A 87 7.45 -1.05 7.14
CA PRO A 87 8.47 -2.03 6.75
C PRO A 87 9.02 -1.71 5.35
N ARG A 88 10.35 -1.80 5.20
CA ARG A 88 11.04 -1.56 3.93
C ARG A 88 10.99 -2.83 3.08
N VAL A 89 10.24 -2.80 1.98
CA VAL A 89 10.13 -3.94 1.06
C VAL A 89 11.48 -4.16 0.39
N THR A 90 11.94 -5.40 0.44
CA THR A 90 13.19 -5.84 -0.19
C THR A 90 12.93 -6.65 -1.45
N MET A 91 13.98 -6.89 -2.23
CA MET A 91 13.95 -7.79 -3.37
C MET A 91 13.54 -9.22 -2.97
N GLU A 92 13.98 -9.70 -1.81
CA GLU A 92 13.56 -11.00 -1.27
C GLU A 92 12.05 -11.06 -1.04
N THR A 93 11.45 -9.99 -0.50
CA THR A 93 9.99 -9.91 -0.33
C THR A 93 9.26 -9.94 -1.66
N ARG A 94 9.78 -9.23 -2.66
CA ARG A 94 9.24 -9.29 -4.02
C ARG A 94 9.30 -10.71 -4.60
N GLU A 95 10.43 -11.41 -4.45
CA GLU A 95 10.57 -12.80 -4.90
C GLU A 95 9.60 -13.74 -4.17
N MET A 96 9.41 -13.57 -2.86
CA MET A 96 8.42 -14.33 -2.10
C MET A 96 7.01 -14.12 -2.62
N ILE A 97 6.63 -12.89 -2.94
CA ILE A 97 5.30 -12.57 -3.48
C ILE A 97 5.11 -13.19 -4.86
N VAL A 98 6.11 -13.09 -5.74
CA VAL A 98 6.07 -13.73 -7.06
C VAL A 98 5.90 -15.25 -6.89
N GLY A 99 6.65 -15.87 -5.97
CA GLY A 99 6.48 -17.30 -5.64
C GLY A 99 5.11 -17.65 -5.07
N GLU A 100 4.51 -16.78 -4.24
CA GLU A 100 3.13 -16.96 -3.75
C GLU A 100 2.12 -16.92 -4.91
N ILE A 101 2.26 -15.96 -5.83
CA ILE A 101 1.41 -15.80 -7.01
C ILE A 101 1.55 -16.99 -7.95
N ASP A 102 2.77 -17.42 -8.26
CA ASP A 102 3.04 -18.56 -9.15
C ASP A 102 2.44 -19.86 -8.59
N LYS A 103 2.47 -20.03 -7.27
CA LYS A 103 1.95 -21.23 -6.60
C LYS A 103 0.43 -21.26 -6.50
N LYS A 104 -0.21 -20.13 -6.17
CA LYS A 104 -1.65 -20.06 -5.88
C LYS A 104 -2.49 -19.59 -7.07
N GLY A 105 -1.87 -18.91 -8.03
CA GLY A 105 -2.55 -18.11 -9.04
C GLY A 105 -2.85 -16.70 -8.56
N SER A 106 -2.85 -15.74 -9.48
CA SER A 106 -3.06 -14.31 -9.21
C SER A 106 -4.45 -14.00 -8.64
N GLU A 107 -5.48 -14.73 -9.06
CA GLU A 107 -6.85 -14.55 -8.59
C GLU A 107 -6.99 -14.92 -7.11
N VAL A 108 -6.51 -16.11 -6.73
CA VAL A 108 -6.55 -16.58 -5.34
C VAL A 108 -5.68 -15.69 -4.45
N PHE A 109 -4.49 -15.32 -4.92
CA PHE A 109 -3.64 -14.36 -4.21
C PHE A 109 -4.36 -13.04 -3.92
N THR A 110 -5.06 -12.50 -4.92
CA THR A 110 -5.77 -11.22 -4.78
C THR A 110 -6.94 -11.34 -3.82
N LEU A 111 -7.73 -12.42 -3.91
CA LEU A 111 -8.85 -12.67 -3.01
C LEU A 111 -8.39 -12.80 -1.57
N ASP A 112 -7.36 -13.63 -1.30
CA ASP A 112 -6.78 -13.81 0.03
C ASP A 112 -6.32 -12.45 0.62
N ALA A 113 -5.63 -11.64 -0.18
CA ALA A 113 -5.11 -10.34 0.26
C ALA A 113 -6.21 -9.30 0.50
N ILE A 114 -7.28 -9.30 -0.32
CA ILE A 114 -8.43 -8.42 -0.14
C ILE A 114 -9.21 -8.81 1.11
N GLU A 115 -9.46 -10.11 1.33
CA GLU A 115 -10.19 -10.59 2.51
C GLU A 115 -9.43 -10.22 3.80
N ASP A 116 -8.11 -10.40 3.82
CA ASP A 116 -7.28 -9.98 4.95
C ASP A 116 -7.28 -8.45 5.14
N LEU A 117 -7.22 -7.68 4.05
CA LEU A 117 -7.29 -6.22 4.09
C LEU A 117 -8.64 -5.72 4.64
N GLU A 118 -9.76 -6.30 4.19
CA GLU A 118 -11.11 -5.95 4.64
C GLU A 118 -11.29 -6.24 6.14
N ASN A 119 -10.82 -7.42 6.59
CA ASN A 119 -10.93 -7.83 7.99
C ASN A 119 -10.05 -7.00 8.94
N THR A 120 -8.85 -6.60 8.48
CA THR A 120 -7.87 -5.90 9.35
C THR A 120 -7.97 -4.38 9.26
N ASN A 121 -8.31 -3.85 8.09
CA ASN A 121 -8.22 -2.43 7.73
C ASN A 121 -9.40 -1.99 6.83
N PRO A 122 -10.64 -1.99 7.34
CA PRO A 122 -11.83 -1.67 6.53
C PRO A 122 -11.80 -0.25 5.94
N GLU A 123 -11.23 0.74 6.63
CA GLU A 123 -11.09 2.11 6.11
C GLU A 123 -10.14 2.20 4.92
N LEU A 124 -9.05 1.42 4.96
CA LEU A 124 -8.08 1.37 3.86
C LEU A 124 -8.68 0.63 2.67
N MET A 125 -9.45 -0.43 2.94
CA MET A 125 -10.23 -1.15 1.93
C MET A 125 -11.29 -0.25 1.28
N GLN A 126 -12.01 0.54 2.06
CA GLN A 126 -13.01 1.49 1.56
C GLN A 126 -12.37 2.54 0.65
N MET A 127 -11.21 3.07 1.02
CA MET A 127 -10.45 3.99 0.17
C MET A 127 -10.05 3.32 -1.15
N ALA A 128 -9.50 2.10 -1.10
CA ALA A 128 -9.11 1.34 -2.28
C ALA A 128 -10.31 1.08 -3.22
N HIS A 129 -11.45 0.66 -2.67
CA HIS A 129 -12.70 0.45 -3.42
C HIS A 129 -13.21 1.74 -4.06
N HIS A 130 -13.27 2.83 -3.28
CA HIS A 130 -13.76 4.11 -3.78
C HIS A 130 -12.91 4.59 -4.95
N PHE A 131 -11.58 4.52 -4.80
CA PHE A 131 -10.64 4.84 -5.88
C PHE A 131 -10.86 3.92 -7.09
N ALA A 132 -10.87 2.60 -6.91
CA ALA A 132 -11.05 1.64 -7.99
C ALA A 132 -12.36 1.84 -8.76
N SER A 133 -13.45 2.26 -8.09
CA SER A 133 -14.76 2.49 -8.71
C SER A 133 -14.75 3.57 -9.79
N TRP A 134 -13.78 4.48 -9.76
CA TRP A 134 -13.63 5.55 -10.75
C TRP A 134 -12.80 5.13 -11.97
N HIS A 135 -12.25 3.91 -11.96
CA HIS A 135 -11.44 3.37 -13.04
C HIS A 135 -12.19 2.27 -13.78
N ARG A 136 -12.07 2.27 -15.12
CA ARG A 136 -12.67 1.21 -15.97
C ARG A 136 -12.11 -0.18 -15.64
N ASN A 137 -10.84 -0.25 -15.27
CA ASN A 137 -10.17 -1.48 -14.87
C ASN A 137 -10.21 -1.67 -13.34
N TYR A 138 -11.42 -1.79 -12.79
CA TYR A 138 -11.62 -1.95 -11.35
C TYR A 138 -10.80 -3.11 -10.76
N ILE A 139 -10.84 -4.28 -11.43
CA ILE A 139 -10.15 -5.49 -10.98
C ILE A 139 -8.64 -5.26 -10.92
N GLY A 140 -8.05 -4.68 -11.97
CA GLY A 140 -6.61 -4.39 -12.00
C GLY A 140 -6.20 -3.43 -10.88
N VAL A 141 -7.00 -2.40 -10.60
CA VAL A 141 -6.74 -1.47 -9.48
C VAL A 141 -6.76 -2.19 -8.14
N MET A 142 -7.76 -3.03 -7.90
CA MET A 142 -7.86 -3.82 -6.67
C MET A 142 -6.72 -4.82 -6.52
N GLN A 143 -6.28 -5.46 -7.61
CA GLN A 143 -5.10 -6.31 -7.64
C GLN A 143 -3.83 -5.54 -7.25
N GLY A 144 -3.69 -4.29 -7.72
CA GLY A 144 -2.59 -3.43 -7.33
C GLY A 144 -2.58 -3.11 -5.84
N PHE A 145 -3.73 -2.74 -5.27
CA PHE A 145 -3.81 -2.51 -3.81
C PHE A 145 -3.54 -3.77 -3.01
N ALA A 146 -4.04 -4.92 -3.45
CA ALA A 146 -3.75 -6.22 -2.83
C ALA A 146 -2.25 -6.53 -2.83
N LEU A 147 -1.56 -6.27 -3.96
CA LEU A 147 -0.12 -6.44 -4.09
C LEU A 147 0.65 -5.55 -3.10
N LEU A 148 0.33 -4.27 -3.03
CA LEU A 148 1.00 -3.32 -2.13
C LEU A 148 0.77 -3.69 -0.66
N TYR A 149 -0.48 -4.01 -0.29
CA TYR A 149 -0.83 -4.48 1.05
C TYR A 149 -0.04 -5.73 1.43
N ARG A 150 -0.05 -6.75 0.57
CA ARG A 150 0.62 -8.02 0.84
C ARG A 150 2.13 -7.86 0.95
N SER A 151 2.71 -6.95 0.17
CA SER A 151 4.14 -6.60 0.25
C SER A 151 4.55 -6.14 1.65
N PHE A 152 3.75 -5.26 2.25
CA PHE A 152 4.01 -4.80 3.61
C PHE A 152 3.80 -5.89 4.67
N ILE A 153 2.79 -6.75 4.50
CA ILE A 153 2.54 -7.88 5.41
C ILE A 153 3.69 -8.87 5.39
N VAL A 154 4.10 -9.33 4.21
CA VAL A 154 5.20 -10.30 4.04
C VAL A 154 6.50 -9.73 4.60
N GLN A 155 6.83 -8.48 4.27
CA GLN A 155 8.03 -7.84 4.82
C GLN A 155 7.99 -7.76 6.34
N SER A 156 6.87 -7.35 6.92
CA SER A 156 6.76 -7.24 8.38
C SER A 156 6.86 -8.58 9.09
N ILE A 157 6.36 -9.66 8.48
CA ILE A 157 6.54 -11.02 9.02
C ILE A 157 8.03 -11.40 8.98
N ALA A 158 8.71 -11.13 7.87
CA ALA A 158 10.14 -11.39 7.72
C ALA A 158 10.97 -10.59 8.73
N ASP A 159 10.65 -9.31 8.94
CA ASP A 159 11.34 -8.45 9.90
C ASP A 159 11.17 -8.97 11.34
N ARG A 160 9.95 -9.40 11.71
CA ARG A 160 9.71 -10.02 13.02
C ARG A 160 10.45 -11.35 13.20
N ALA A 161 10.51 -12.17 12.15
CA ALA A 161 11.23 -13.44 12.19
C ALA A 161 12.75 -13.26 12.35
N ARG A 162 13.31 -12.13 11.91
CA ARG A 162 14.74 -11.79 12.09
C ARG A 162 15.08 -11.24 13.48
N LEU A 163 14.07 -10.79 14.23
CA LEU A 163 14.23 -10.25 15.59
C LEU A 163 14.15 -11.33 16.68
N HIS A 164 13.78 -12.56 16.32
CA HIS A 164 13.67 -13.73 17.19
C HIS A 164 14.74 -14.77 16.86
#